data_AF-A0A842TS83-F1
#
_entry.id   AF-A0A842TS83-F1
#
_cell.length_a   1.000
_cell.length_b   1.000
_cell.length_c   1.000
_cell.angle_alpha   90.00
_cell.angle_beta   90.00
_cell.angle_gamma   90.00
#
_symmetry.space_group_name_H-M   'P 1'
#
loop_
_entity.id
_entity.type
_entity.pdbx_description
1 polymer ?
#
loop_
_entity_poly.entity_id
_entity_poly.type
_entity_poly.pdbx_seq_one_letter_code
_entity_poly.pdbx_strand_id
1 'polypeptide(L)'
;MILTSFMSVIFIVLVVGFCLHKKDLELRLTKLGILLFLIFFLMFPNPLDWGNQIYRRIDRQQLIEPSNAKIALLNETFYVWYSQKNDTYFGYSSTTEFTELNEVIQVKLVQFFLYNSSNPEQIIDYSYDFFNPPRYAYDHLATVDEILGSNFTSPHSVTDDCDGIAVITCSLLIHMGYDAFIAEGDFHWWTIVFINGTRGWSENNPVRLNWLPSVEEEYCCFNEKYIIITQPITLSIVNVLSETGGYVYGNFYYDFLMGEMGINTILGWTLLVVAFLILSSLMNYFLNVPRRFKLKKRDLANILFGWVFLILIGFLLFLLVHFDLAIFGHLLVFSSIAALLLLMDRRIPEKIPLFNKLT
;
A
#
# COMPACT_ATOMS: atom_id res chain seq x y z
N MET A 1 -1.53 4.99 0.65
CA MET A 1 -2.04 6.14 -0.16
C MET A 1 -3.19 5.78 -1.11
N ILE A 2 -3.31 4.52 -1.52
CA ILE A 2 -4.47 3.97 -2.25
C ILE A 2 -5.80 4.46 -1.66
N LEU A 3 -5.92 4.49 -0.33
CA LEU A 3 -7.04 5.06 0.42
C LEU A 3 -7.38 6.50 -0.02
N THR A 4 -6.40 7.40 0.00
CA THR A 4 -6.58 8.83 -0.28
C THR A 4 -6.90 9.08 -1.76
N SER A 5 -6.21 8.37 -2.67
CA SER A 5 -6.45 8.46 -4.11
C SER A 5 -7.84 7.94 -4.49
N PHE A 6 -8.25 6.81 -3.91
CA PHE A 6 -9.56 6.22 -4.16
C PHE A 6 -10.70 7.08 -3.60
N MET A 7 -10.54 7.64 -2.40
CA MET A 7 -11.48 8.61 -1.82
C MET A 7 -11.60 9.88 -2.67
N SER A 8 -10.50 10.37 -3.21
CA SER A 8 -10.48 11.54 -4.09
C SER A 8 -11.24 11.26 -5.39
N VAL A 9 -11.10 10.06 -5.97
CA VAL A 9 -11.87 9.65 -7.16
C VAL A 9 -13.36 9.54 -6.84
N ILE A 10 -13.75 8.93 -5.72
CA ILE A 10 -15.16 8.89 -5.29
C ILE A 10 -15.71 10.32 -5.15
N PHE A 11 -14.97 11.19 -4.45
CA PHE A 11 -15.37 12.57 -4.20
C PHE A 11 -15.54 13.36 -5.50
N ILE A 12 -14.57 13.28 -6.42
CA ILE A 12 -14.64 13.94 -7.72
C ILE A 12 -15.84 13.42 -8.52
N VAL A 13 -16.06 12.10 -8.55
CA VAL A 13 -17.21 11.49 -9.24
C VAL A 13 -18.54 11.98 -8.66
N LEU A 14 -18.68 12.04 -7.33
CA LEU A 14 -19.90 12.51 -6.66
C LEU A 14 -20.12 14.02 -6.84
N VAL A 15 -19.08 14.84 -6.70
CA VAL A 15 -19.16 16.31 -6.86
C VAL A 15 -19.45 16.68 -8.30
N VAL A 16 -18.74 16.10 -9.27
CA VAL A 16 -19.02 16.30 -10.70
C VAL A 16 -20.42 15.80 -11.04
N GLY A 17 -20.86 14.69 -10.44
CA GLY A 17 -22.23 14.19 -10.56
C GLY A 17 -23.29 15.17 -10.11
N PHE A 18 -23.07 15.77 -8.94
CA PHE A 18 -24.00 16.73 -8.34
C PHE A 18 -24.00 18.09 -9.06
N CYS A 19 -22.83 18.58 -9.49
CA CYS A 19 -22.71 19.86 -10.19
C CYS A 19 -23.28 19.82 -11.61
N LEU A 20 -23.31 18.66 -12.26
CA LEU A 20 -23.90 18.53 -13.59
C LEU A 20 -25.43 18.36 -13.47
N HIS A 21 -26.17 19.48 -13.53
CA HIS A 21 -27.65 19.61 -13.46
C HIS A 21 -28.50 18.76 -14.43
N LYS A 22 -27.92 17.76 -15.12
CA LYS A 22 -28.66 16.76 -15.89
C LYS A 22 -29.02 15.61 -14.95
N LYS A 23 -30.30 15.52 -14.57
CA LYS A 23 -30.85 14.47 -13.67
C LYS A 23 -30.38 13.04 -13.97
N ASP A 24 -30.19 12.70 -15.25
CA ASP A 24 -29.72 11.36 -15.66
C ASP A 24 -28.21 11.14 -15.42
N LEU A 25 -27.40 12.20 -15.49
CA LEU A 25 -25.97 12.17 -15.24
C LEU A 25 -25.68 12.10 -13.74
N GLU A 26 -26.39 12.92 -12.96
CA GLU A 26 -26.35 12.90 -11.49
C GLU A 26 -26.63 11.49 -10.95
N LEU A 27 -27.68 10.82 -11.43
CA LEU A 27 -28.02 9.46 -11.01
C LEU A 27 -26.92 8.44 -11.34
N ARG A 28 -26.29 8.54 -12.53
CA ARG A 28 -25.24 7.60 -12.96
C ARG A 28 -23.94 7.79 -12.20
N LEU A 29 -23.52 9.03 -12.00
CA LEU A 29 -22.32 9.34 -11.22
C LEU A 29 -22.51 9.01 -9.74
N THR A 30 -23.72 9.20 -9.20
CA THR A 30 -24.07 8.72 -7.85
C THR A 30 -23.94 7.20 -7.72
N LYS A 31 -24.50 6.44 -8.68
CA LYS A 31 -24.36 4.97 -8.71
C LYS A 31 -22.90 4.52 -8.81
N LEU A 32 -22.10 5.19 -9.63
CA LEU A 32 -20.67 4.92 -9.75
C LEU A 32 -19.94 5.21 -8.42
N GLY A 33 -20.23 6.35 -7.79
CA GLY A 33 -19.66 6.72 -6.49
C GLY A 33 -20.02 5.71 -5.39
N ILE A 34 -21.28 5.27 -5.31
CA ILE A 34 -21.72 4.22 -4.37
C ILE A 34 -20.95 2.92 -4.61
N LEU A 35 -20.79 2.52 -5.86
CA LEU A 35 -20.12 1.27 -6.18
C LEU A 35 -18.62 1.33 -5.89
N LEU A 36 -17.95 2.43 -6.25
CA LEU A 36 -16.55 2.64 -5.87
C LEU A 36 -16.44 2.58 -4.34
N PHE A 37 -17.31 3.28 -3.61
CA PHE A 37 -17.36 3.21 -2.15
C PHE A 37 -17.54 1.78 -1.63
N LEU A 38 -18.39 0.95 -2.24
CA LEU A 38 -18.56 -0.45 -1.84
C LEU A 38 -17.31 -1.29 -2.09
N ILE A 39 -16.65 -1.13 -3.25
CA ILE A 39 -15.39 -1.81 -3.55
C ILE A 39 -14.34 -1.43 -2.51
N PHE A 40 -14.23 -0.14 -2.22
CA PHE A 40 -13.35 0.38 -1.19
C PHE A 40 -13.65 -0.20 0.19
N PHE A 41 -14.91 -0.19 0.61
CA PHE A 41 -15.35 -0.74 1.89
C PHE A 41 -14.99 -2.23 2.02
N LEU A 42 -15.08 -3.01 0.92
CA LEU A 42 -14.71 -4.42 0.91
C LEU A 42 -13.19 -4.66 0.91
N MET A 43 -12.41 -3.75 0.32
CA MET A 43 -10.95 -3.83 0.30
C MET A 43 -10.30 -3.38 1.61
N PHE A 44 -10.99 -2.53 2.39
CA PHE A 44 -10.50 -1.98 3.65
C PHE A 44 -11.49 -2.28 4.77
N PRO A 45 -11.56 -3.53 5.27
CA PRO A 45 -12.73 -4.03 5.98
C PRO A 45 -12.93 -3.50 7.42
N ASN A 46 -12.21 -2.45 7.84
CA ASN A 46 -12.39 -1.83 9.15
C ASN A 46 -12.50 -0.29 9.07
N PRO A 47 -13.72 0.26 8.86
CA PRO A 47 -13.93 1.71 8.77
C PRO A 47 -13.65 2.48 10.08
N LEU A 48 -13.61 1.79 11.22
CA LEU A 48 -13.32 2.42 12.50
C LEU A 48 -11.85 2.86 12.59
N ASP A 49 -10.95 2.16 11.90
CA ASP A 49 -9.52 2.46 11.92
C ASP A 49 -9.11 3.53 10.89
N TRP A 50 -9.96 3.83 9.90
CA TRP A 50 -9.61 4.74 8.81
C TRP A 50 -9.19 6.13 9.29
N GLY A 51 -9.88 6.69 10.29
CA GLY A 51 -9.55 8.03 10.81
C GLY A 51 -8.13 8.09 11.36
N ASN A 52 -7.78 7.14 12.22
CA ASN A 52 -6.43 7.04 12.80
C ASN A 52 -5.39 6.75 11.73
N GLN A 53 -5.68 5.85 10.79
CA GLN A 53 -4.77 5.50 9.70
C GLN A 53 -4.51 6.68 8.75
N ILE A 54 -5.52 7.49 8.43
CA ILE A 54 -5.33 8.73 7.65
C ILE A 54 -4.43 9.68 8.41
N TYR A 55 -4.68 9.87 9.71
CA TYR A 55 -3.88 10.78 10.54
C TYR A 55 -2.42 10.34 10.63
N ARG A 56 -2.16 9.05 10.87
CA ARG A 56 -0.81 8.45 10.93
C ARG A 56 -0.07 8.54 9.61
N ARG A 57 -0.77 8.51 8.47
CA ARG A 57 -0.14 8.69 7.16
C ARG A 57 0.21 10.14 6.84
N ILE A 58 -0.57 11.09 7.37
CA ILE A 58 -0.27 12.53 7.24
C ILE A 58 0.89 12.91 8.16
N ASP A 59 0.87 12.41 9.38
CA ASP A 59 1.85 12.71 10.42
C ASP A 59 2.50 11.40 10.91
N ARG A 60 3.39 10.84 10.10
CA ARG A 60 4.05 9.56 10.39
C ARG A 60 5.03 9.64 11.55
N GLN A 61 5.50 10.83 11.88
CA GLN A 61 6.47 11.05 12.96
C GLN A 61 5.90 10.63 14.32
N GLN A 62 4.56 10.71 14.48
CA GLN A 62 3.87 10.29 15.70
C GLN A 62 3.98 8.79 16.00
N LEU A 63 4.31 7.96 15.00
CA LEU A 63 4.46 6.51 15.18
C LEU A 63 5.73 6.17 15.97
N ILE A 64 6.70 7.08 15.97
CA ILE A 64 8.01 6.87 16.58
C ILE A 64 7.96 7.43 18.00
N GLU A 65 7.86 6.53 18.97
CA GLU A 65 7.60 6.88 20.37
C GLU A 65 8.73 6.41 21.30
N PRO A 66 9.93 7.03 21.24
CA PRO A 66 11.07 6.61 22.06
C PRO A 66 10.84 6.77 23.58
N SER A 67 9.91 7.64 23.97
CA SER A 67 9.52 7.83 25.37
C SER A 67 8.39 6.90 25.84
N ASN A 68 7.88 6.00 24.99
CA ASN A 68 6.83 5.07 25.37
C ASN A 68 7.35 4.08 26.43
N ALA A 69 6.56 3.82 27.48
CA ALA A 69 6.93 2.95 28.58
C ALA A 69 7.26 1.51 28.14
N LYS A 70 6.61 1.03 27.07
CA LYS A 70 6.90 -0.30 26.50
C LYS A 70 8.25 -0.34 25.78
N ILE A 71 8.69 0.77 25.17
CA ILE A 71 10.05 0.85 24.60
C ILE A 71 11.09 0.84 25.72
N ALA A 72 10.85 1.52 26.84
CA ALA A 72 11.75 1.46 27.99
C ALA A 72 11.87 0.02 28.54
N LEU A 73 10.74 -0.69 28.71
CA LEU A 73 10.75 -2.08 29.15
C LEU A 73 11.39 -3.04 28.11
N LEU A 74 11.19 -2.77 26.81
CA LEU A 74 11.86 -3.51 25.74
C LEU A 74 13.38 -3.33 25.79
N ASN A 75 13.84 -2.11 26.08
CA ASN A 75 15.26 -1.81 26.26
C ASN A 75 15.85 -2.59 27.44
N GLU A 76 15.16 -2.61 28.59
CA GLU A 76 15.57 -3.43 29.75
C GLU A 76 15.65 -4.92 29.38
N THR A 77 14.64 -5.43 28.66
CA THR A 77 14.58 -6.83 28.21
C THR A 77 15.74 -7.15 27.26
N PHE A 78 16.08 -6.23 26.36
CA PHE A 78 17.23 -6.37 25.45
C PHE A 78 18.55 -6.52 26.22
N TYR A 79 18.80 -5.69 27.23
CA TYR A 79 20.04 -5.79 28.02
C TYR A 79 20.11 -7.08 28.84
N VAL A 80 18.98 -7.56 29.37
CA VAL A 80 18.91 -8.87 30.03
C VAL A 80 19.25 -9.99 29.03
N TRP A 81 18.63 -9.98 27.85
CA TRP A 81 18.91 -10.94 26.79
C TRP A 81 20.39 -10.91 26.36
N TYR A 82 20.94 -9.72 26.12
CA TYR A 82 22.33 -9.54 25.72
C TYR A 82 23.30 -10.13 26.76
N SER A 83 23.08 -9.85 28.05
CA SER A 83 23.92 -10.37 29.13
C SER A 83 23.94 -11.90 29.24
N GLN A 84 22.89 -12.57 28.77
CA GLN A 84 22.76 -14.03 28.84
C GLN A 84 23.32 -14.75 27.60
N LYS A 85 23.44 -14.05 26.45
CA LYS A 85 23.61 -14.69 25.13
C LYS A 85 24.83 -14.24 24.32
N ASN A 86 25.60 -13.26 24.81
CA ASN A 86 26.70 -12.61 24.08
C ASN A 86 27.71 -13.59 23.43
N ASP A 87 28.02 -14.72 24.07
CA ASP A 87 29.00 -15.69 23.54
C ASP A 87 28.50 -16.53 22.33
N THR A 88 27.18 -16.69 22.16
CA THR A 88 26.65 -17.78 21.31
C THR A 88 26.45 -17.38 19.86
N TYR A 89 26.13 -16.11 19.59
CA TYR A 89 25.62 -15.71 18.27
C TYR A 89 26.57 -14.84 17.44
N PHE A 90 27.49 -14.11 18.08
CA PHE A 90 28.26 -13.05 17.39
C PHE A 90 29.78 -13.16 17.54
N GLY A 91 30.28 -14.15 18.29
CA GLY A 91 31.71 -14.41 18.41
C GLY A 91 32.49 -13.34 19.20
N TYR A 92 31.80 -12.52 19.99
CA TYR A 92 32.42 -11.61 20.96
C TYR A 92 32.44 -12.23 22.35
N SER A 93 33.36 -11.80 23.20
CA SER A 93 33.48 -12.31 24.57
C SER A 93 32.33 -11.80 25.45
N SER A 94 31.72 -12.69 26.22
CA SER A 94 30.62 -12.44 27.17
C SER A 94 30.87 -11.35 28.19
N THR A 95 32.13 -10.97 28.41
CA THR A 95 32.50 -9.91 29.34
C THR A 95 32.50 -8.51 28.73
N THR A 96 32.35 -8.39 27.41
CA THR A 96 32.35 -7.07 26.75
C THR A 96 31.06 -6.35 27.06
N GLU A 97 31.15 -5.13 27.61
CA GLU A 97 29.94 -4.32 27.84
C GLU A 97 29.35 -3.89 26.48
N PHE A 98 28.02 -3.80 26.39
CA PHE A 98 27.35 -3.44 25.14
C PHE A 98 27.88 -2.11 24.55
N THR A 99 28.14 -1.14 25.43
CA THR A 99 28.67 0.19 25.07
C THR A 99 30.10 0.17 24.54
N GLU A 100 30.85 -0.89 24.79
CA GLU A 100 32.22 -1.06 24.29
C GLU A 100 32.26 -1.68 22.89
N LEU A 101 31.14 -2.24 22.42
CA LEU A 101 31.04 -2.78 21.06
C LEU A 101 31.08 -1.64 20.03
N ASN A 102 31.48 -1.98 18.80
CA ASN A 102 31.30 -1.07 17.67
C ASN A 102 29.80 -0.76 17.46
N GLU A 103 29.45 0.50 17.23
CA GLU A 103 28.06 0.94 17.05
C GLU A 103 27.31 0.14 15.97
N VAL A 104 27.98 -0.25 14.87
CA VAL A 104 27.37 -1.09 13.81
C VAL A 104 26.97 -2.47 14.35
N ILE A 105 27.77 -3.05 15.25
CA ILE A 105 27.44 -4.32 15.90
C ILE A 105 26.28 -4.10 16.87
N GLN A 106 26.32 -3.03 17.66
CA GLN A 106 25.28 -2.69 18.63
C GLN A 106 23.90 -2.62 17.95
N VAL A 107 23.77 -1.87 16.85
CA VAL A 107 22.48 -1.74 16.14
C VAL A 107 22.05 -3.04 15.45
N LYS A 108 23.00 -3.85 14.96
CA LYS A 108 22.69 -5.18 14.38
C LYS A 108 22.23 -6.18 15.44
N LEU A 109 22.73 -6.08 16.68
CA LEU A 109 22.26 -6.88 17.81
C LEU A 109 20.82 -6.54 18.17
N VAL A 110 20.46 -5.26 18.14
CA VAL A 110 19.06 -4.83 18.34
C VAL A 110 18.16 -5.44 17.29
N GLN A 111 18.53 -5.37 16.01
CA GLN A 111 17.79 -6.03 14.93
C GLN A 111 17.67 -7.54 15.17
N PHE A 112 18.75 -8.21 15.56
CA PHE A 112 18.74 -9.65 15.82
C PHE A 112 17.82 -10.05 16.97
N PHE A 113 17.80 -9.25 18.03
CA PHE A 113 16.90 -9.44 19.17
C PHE A 113 15.43 -9.23 18.79
N LEU A 114 15.12 -8.18 18.02
CA LEU A 114 13.75 -7.86 17.66
C LEU A 114 13.19 -8.76 16.56
N TYR A 115 13.94 -8.94 15.47
CA TYR A 115 13.48 -9.58 14.24
C TYR A 115 14.65 -10.19 13.45
N ASN A 116 14.84 -11.50 13.59
CA ASN A 116 15.73 -12.30 12.76
C ASN A 116 15.32 -13.77 12.85
N SER A 117 14.99 -14.39 11.71
CA SER A 117 14.54 -15.78 11.65
C SER A 117 15.55 -16.81 12.18
N SER A 118 16.83 -16.43 12.32
CA SER A 118 17.88 -17.28 12.92
C SER A 118 17.93 -17.15 14.45
N ASN A 119 17.21 -16.19 15.04
CA ASN A 119 17.06 -16.02 16.48
C ASN A 119 15.74 -16.71 16.95
N PRO A 120 15.80 -17.86 17.64
CA PRO A 120 14.60 -18.52 18.17
C PRO A 120 13.96 -17.78 19.35
N GLU A 121 14.59 -16.69 19.81
CA GLU A 121 14.10 -15.83 20.88
C GLU A 121 13.69 -14.44 20.35
N GLN A 122 13.50 -14.28 19.03
CA GLN A 122 13.06 -13.00 18.46
C GLN A 122 11.72 -12.58 19.06
N ILE A 123 11.53 -11.28 19.24
CA ILE A 123 10.30 -10.74 19.83
C ILE A 123 9.17 -10.65 18.81
N ILE A 124 9.48 -10.22 17.59
CA ILE A 124 8.50 -9.93 16.53
C ILE A 124 8.59 -11.00 15.44
N ASP A 125 7.45 -11.60 15.12
CA ASP A 125 7.27 -12.45 13.94
C ASP A 125 6.69 -11.64 12.78
N TYR A 126 7.22 -11.88 11.58
CA TYR A 126 6.71 -11.22 10.38
C TYR A 126 5.33 -11.75 10.01
N SER A 127 4.34 -10.87 9.93
CA SER A 127 3.00 -11.18 9.44
C SER A 127 2.38 -9.97 8.77
N TYR A 128 1.75 -10.17 7.62
CA TYR A 128 0.99 -9.11 6.95
C TYR A 128 -0.23 -8.68 7.78
N ASP A 129 -0.50 -7.37 7.81
CA ASP A 129 -1.64 -6.79 8.54
C ASP A 129 -3.00 -7.37 8.14
N PHE A 130 -3.14 -7.77 6.88
CA PHE A 130 -4.40 -8.32 6.38
C PHE A 130 -4.80 -9.60 7.11
N PHE A 131 -3.83 -10.37 7.58
CA PHE A 131 -4.04 -11.63 8.29
C PHE A 131 -3.87 -11.49 9.81
N ASN A 132 -3.55 -10.29 10.31
CA ASN A 132 -3.18 -10.10 11.71
C ASN A 132 -4.37 -9.53 12.52
N PRO A 133 -5.07 -10.35 13.34
CA PRO A 133 -6.08 -9.84 14.24
C PRO A 133 -5.46 -8.92 15.32
N PRO A 134 -6.16 -7.86 15.76
CA PRO A 134 -7.54 -7.50 15.41
C PRO A 134 -7.66 -6.56 14.19
N ARG A 135 -6.55 -6.19 13.54
CA ARG A 135 -6.48 -5.08 12.59
C ARG A 135 -7.23 -5.37 11.29
N TYR A 136 -6.98 -6.55 10.70
CA TYR A 136 -7.57 -6.98 9.41
C TYR A 136 -7.58 -5.86 8.36
N ALA A 137 -6.40 -5.27 8.11
CA ALA A 137 -6.26 -4.08 7.30
C ALA A 137 -5.26 -4.31 6.17
N TYR A 138 -5.43 -3.61 5.05
CA TYR A 138 -4.59 -3.81 3.87
C TYR A 138 -3.14 -3.29 4.05
N ASP A 139 -2.92 -2.38 5.00
CA ASP A 139 -1.65 -1.73 5.35
C ASP A 139 -1.93 -0.81 6.57
N HIS A 140 -1.78 -1.32 7.79
CA HIS A 140 -2.12 -0.63 9.03
C HIS A 140 -0.85 -0.15 9.73
N LEU A 141 -0.63 1.16 9.67
CA LEU A 141 0.46 1.80 10.41
C LEU A 141 0.18 1.70 11.90
N ALA A 142 0.83 0.76 12.57
CA ALA A 142 0.62 0.48 13.98
C ALA A 142 1.44 1.39 14.89
N THR A 143 0.87 1.78 16.03
CA THR A 143 1.59 2.46 17.11
C THR A 143 2.39 1.48 17.96
N VAL A 144 3.36 1.97 18.73
CA VAL A 144 4.13 1.13 19.66
C VAL A 144 3.21 0.31 20.56
N ASP A 145 2.12 0.91 21.06
CA ASP A 145 1.18 0.23 21.94
C ASP A 145 0.33 -0.86 21.27
N GLU A 146 0.03 -0.71 19.99
CA GLU A 146 -0.69 -1.69 19.18
C GLU A 146 0.20 -2.86 18.75
N ILE A 147 1.51 -2.62 18.60
CA ILE A 147 2.50 -3.64 18.24
C ILE A 147 2.89 -4.41 19.50
N LEU A 148 3.41 -3.70 20.51
CA LEU A 148 3.82 -4.28 21.78
C LEU A 148 2.57 -4.45 22.66
N GLY A 149 1.87 -5.57 22.53
CA GLY A 149 0.75 -5.94 23.42
C GLY A 149 1.20 -6.09 24.88
N SER A 150 0.30 -6.45 25.82
CA SER A 150 0.66 -6.54 27.25
C SER A 150 1.73 -7.58 27.58
N ASN A 151 1.97 -8.56 26.70
CA ASN A 151 2.84 -9.71 26.94
C ASN A 151 4.07 -9.76 26.02
N PHE A 152 4.48 -8.62 25.46
CA PHE A 152 5.50 -8.53 24.41
C PHE A 152 6.92 -8.98 24.84
N THR A 153 7.15 -9.22 26.13
CA THR A 153 8.47 -9.62 26.68
C THR A 153 8.79 -11.10 26.45
N SER A 154 7.85 -11.90 25.92
CA SER A 154 8.09 -13.30 25.58
C SER A 154 8.58 -13.44 24.13
N PRO A 155 9.40 -14.45 23.79
CA PRO A 155 9.69 -14.78 22.40
C PRO A 155 8.43 -14.99 21.58
N HIS A 156 8.46 -14.57 20.30
CA HIS A 156 7.37 -14.78 19.34
C HIS A 156 6.00 -14.27 19.82
N SER A 157 6.00 -13.24 20.67
CA SER A 157 4.77 -12.74 21.31
C SER A 157 4.09 -11.61 20.55
N VAL A 158 4.77 -11.08 19.55
CA VAL A 158 4.31 -9.96 18.72
C VAL A 158 4.35 -10.39 17.25
N THR A 159 3.35 -9.99 16.49
CA THR A 159 3.29 -10.19 15.04
C THR A 159 3.09 -8.84 14.36
N ASP A 160 3.91 -8.52 13.36
CA ASP A 160 3.76 -7.31 12.55
C ASP A 160 4.52 -7.43 11.22
N ASP A 161 4.33 -6.48 10.30
CA ASP A 161 5.09 -6.45 9.05
C ASP A 161 6.28 -5.46 9.09
N CYS A 162 6.79 -5.11 7.91
CA CYS A 162 7.96 -4.26 7.77
C CYS A 162 7.82 -2.89 8.46
N ASP A 163 6.61 -2.31 8.47
CA ASP A 163 6.37 -0.99 9.04
C ASP A 163 6.39 -1.03 10.58
N GLY A 164 5.71 -2.00 11.20
CA GLY A 164 5.69 -2.22 12.64
C GLY A 164 7.07 -2.57 13.18
N ILE A 165 7.81 -3.43 12.47
CA ILE A 165 9.21 -3.74 12.81
C ILE A 165 10.07 -2.46 12.76
N ALA A 166 9.92 -1.64 11.72
CA ALA A 166 10.67 -0.39 11.61
C ALA A 166 10.29 0.62 12.71
N VAL A 167 9.00 0.72 13.06
CA VAL A 167 8.50 1.58 14.15
C VAL A 167 9.12 1.21 15.49
N ILE A 168 9.11 -0.08 15.86
CA ILE A 168 9.69 -0.54 17.13
C ILE A 168 11.20 -0.37 17.13
N THR A 169 11.87 -0.79 16.06
CA THR A 169 13.33 -0.73 15.96
C THR A 169 13.82 0.71 16.03
N CYS A 170 13.20 1.62 15.27
CA CYS A 170 13.55 3.05 15.29
C CYS A 170 13.29 3.68 16.66
N SER A 171 12.12 3.42 17.27
CA SER A 171 11.78 3.96 18.60
C SER A 171 12.75 3.48 19.68
N LEU A 172 13.12 2.20 19.68
CA LEU A 172 14.08 1.63 20.61
C LEU A 172 15.48 2.23 20.42
N LEU A 173 15.95 2.35 19.18
CA LEU A 173 17.27 2.91 18.91
C LEU A 173 17.37 4.39 19.31
N ILE A 174 16.33 5.18 19.07
CA ILE A 174 16.28 6.57 19.55
C ILE A 174 16.25 6.62 21.09
N HIS A 175 15.51 5.72 21.74
CA HIS A 175 15.52 5.59 23.19
C HIS A 175 16.92 5.28 23.74
N MET A 176 17.70 4.46 23.03
CA MET A 176 19.09 4.14 23.36
C MET A 176 20.09 5.25 22.99
N GLY A 177 19.64 6.35 22.37
CA GLY A 177 20.46 7.51 22.04
C GLY A 177 21.02 7.54 20.61
N TYR A 178 20.59 6.65 19.73
CA TYR A 178 21.02 6.62 18.33
C TYR A 178 20.26 7.63 17.45
N ASP A 179 20.92 8.11 16.39
CA ASP A 179 20.31 8.92 15.33
C ASP A 179 19.66 8.00 14.29
N ALA A 180 18.53 7.39 14.66
CA ALA A 180 17.78 6.46 13.84
C ALA A 180 16.58 7.12 13.14
N PHE A 181 16.25 6.57 11.97
CA PHE A 181 15.13 6.99 11.12
C PHE A 181 14.44 5.76 10.54
N ILE A 182 13.17 5.88 10.21
CA ILE A 182 12.48 4.96 9.30
C ILE A 182 12.72 5.46 7.88
N ALA A 183 13.16 4.57 7.00
CA ALA A 183 13.24 4.80 5.57
C ALA A 183 12.10 4.07 4.86
N GLU A 184 11.54 4.72 3.85
CA GLU A 184 10.44 4.21 3.03
C GLU A 184 10.87 4.13 1.58
N GLY A 185 10.56 3.00 0.94
CA GLY A 185 10.74 2.75 -0.48
C GLY A 185 9.61 1.90 -1.05
N ASP A 186 9.83 1.27 -2.20
CA ASP A 186 8.86 0.40 -2.84
C ASP A 186 8.37 -0.71 -1.90
N PHE A 187 7.13 -0.58 -1.41
CA PHE A 187 6.43 -1.57 -0.58
C PHE A 187 7.15 -2.03 0.68
N HIS A 188 8.10 -1.24 1.18
CA HIS A 188 8.93 -1.68 2.28
C HIS A 188 9.37 -0.52 3.16
N TRP A 189 9.28 -0.74 4.46
CA TRP A 189 9.82 0.13 5.49
C TRP A 189 10.98 -0.56 6.19
N TRP A 190 12.04 0.20 6.46
CA TRP A 190 13.21 -0.30 7.16
C TRP A 190 13.79 0.77 8.06
N THR A 191 14.63 0.38 9.01
CA THR A 191 15.30 1.34 9.90
C THR A 191 16.68 1.66 9.36
N ILE A 192 17.04 2.93 9.33
CA ILE A 192 18.39 3.39 9.06
C ILE A 192 18.96 4.06 10.30
N VAL A 193 20.25 3.84 10.57
CA VAL A 193 20.94 4.46 11.72
C VAL A 193 22.20 5.16 11.23
N PHE A 194 22.30 6.44 11.54
CA PHE A 194 23.50 7.21 11.29
C PHE A 194 24.49 7.01 12.42
N ILE A 195 25.68 6.55 12.07
CA ILE A 195 26.72 6.11 13.01
C ILE A 195 27.79 7.22 13.14
N ASN A 196 28.47 7.28 14.29
CA ASN A 196 29.53 8.25 14.59
C ASN A 196 29.08 9.73 14.49
N GLY A 197 27.78 10.01 14.70
CA GLY A 197 27.22 11.36 14.64
C GLY A 197 27.24 12.01 13.25
N THR A 198 27.42 11.23 12.18
CA THR A 198 27.46 11.76 10.80
C THR A 198 26.25 11.31 9.99
N ARG A 199 25.51 12.26 9.42
CA ARG A 199 24.40 11.99 8.48
C ARG A 199 24.88 11.87 7.04
N GLY A 200 25.95 11.11 6.82
CA GLY A 200 26.56 10.93 5.50
C GLY A 200 26.07 9.65 4.83
N TRP A 201 25.74 9.72 3.53
CA TRP A 201 25.45 8.57 2.68
C TRP A 201 26.77 8.07 2.06
N SER A 202 27.34 7.03 2.66
CA SER A 202 28.57 6.35 2.24
C SER A 202 28.38 4.84 2.30
N GLU A 203 29.34 4.06 1.80
CA GLU A 203 29.22 2.59 1.67
C GLU A 203 28.82 1.85 2.97
N ASN A 204 29.10 2.42 4.15
CA ASN A 204 28.79 1.82 5.45
C ASN A 204 27.97 2.74 6.39
N ASN A 205 27.41 3.84 5.86
CA ASN A 205 26.60 4.77 6.64
C ASN A 205 25.50 5.33 5.71
N PRO A 206 24.20 5.23 6.06
CA PRO A 206 23.67 4.64 7.28
C PRO A 206 23.74 3.11 7.32
N VAL A 207 23.70 2.55 8.53
CA VAL A 207 23.45 1.12 8.72
C VAL A 207 21.97 0.87 8.45
N ARG A 208 21.67 0.01 7.48
CA ARG A 208 20.31 -0.39 7.11
C ARG A 208 19.93 -1.68 7.85
N LEU A 209 18.83 -1.63 8.60
CA LEU A 209 18.28 -2.74 9.39
C LEU A 209 16.92 -3.15 8.82
N ASN A 210 16.65 -4.45 8.74
CA ASN A 210 15.48 -4.99 8.05
C ASN A 210 15.36 -4.52 6.59
N TRP A 211 16.48 -4.26 5.90
CA TRP A 211 16.45 -3.81 4.50
C TRP A 211 16.45 -4.99 3.53
N LEU A 212 15.59 -4.91 2.52
CA LEU A 212 15.52 -5.87 1.43
C LEU A 212 16.39 -5.38 0.27
N PRO A 213 17.41 -6.14 -0.18
CA PRO A 213 18.27 -5.72 -1.29
C PRO A 213 17.54 -5.48 -2.62
N SER A 214 16.32 -6.02 -2.76
CA SER A 214 15.44 -5.80 -3.90
C SER A 214 14.77 -4.42 -3.92
N VAL A 215 14.70 -3.77 -2.76
CA VAL A 215 14.19 -2.41 -2.63
C VAL A 215 15.35 -1.49 -2.92
N GLU A 216 15.19 -0.64 -3.93
CA GLU A 216 16.21 0.31 -4.36
C GLU A 216 16.42 1.43 -3.30
N GLU A 217 16.67 2.65 -3.75
CA GLU A 217 16.89 3.79 -2.87
C GLU A 217 15.60 4.20 -2.14
N GLU A 218 15.73 4.62 -0.89
CA GLU A 218 14.64 5.25 -0.14
C GLU A 218 14.12 6.51 -0.84
N TYR A 219 12.81 6.75 -0.77
CA TYR A 219 12.16 7.97 -1.26
C TYR A 219 12.24 9.10 -0.24
N CYS A 220 12.10 8.71 1.03
CA CYS A 220 12.26 9.57 2.17
C CYS A 220 12.67 8.74 3.40
N CYS A 221 13.21 9.43 4.39
CA CYS A 221 13.34 8.89 5.72
C CYS A 221 12.89 9.90 6.77
N PHE A 222 12.35 9.43 7.88
CA PHE A 222 11.78 10.28 8.92
C PHE A 222 12.04 9.72 10.31
N ASN A 223 12.10 10.62 11.29
CA ASN A 223 12.08 10.27 12.71
C ASN A 223 11.05 11.15 13.45
N GLU A 224 11.07 11.14 14.77
CA GLU A 224 10.13 11.89 15.62
C GLU A 224 10.27 13.43 15.48
N LYS A 225 11.31 13.92 14.79
CA LYS A 225 11.60 15.37 14.62
C LYS A 225 11.76 15.82 13.18
N TYR A 226 12.33 14.98 12.32
CA TYR A 226 12.76 15.36 10.99
C TYR A 226 12.17 14.45 9.91
N ILE A 227 12.00 15.04 8.73
CA ILE A 227 11.74 14.33 7.48
C ILE A 227 12.86 14.73 6.51
N ILE A 228 13.51 13.75 5.92
CA ILE A 228 14.56 13.90 4.92
C ILE A 228 13.99 13.32 3.62
N ILE A 229 13.91 14.15 2.59
CA ILE A 229 13.52 13.71 1.26
C ILE A 229 14.81 13.37 0.51
N THR A 230 14.97 12.11 0.14
CA THR A 230 16.20 11.56 -0.46
C THR A 230 16.16 11.58 -1.98
N GLN A 231 14.97 11.72 -2.58
CA GLN A 231 14.77 11.84 -4.02
C GLN A 231 14.10 13.18 -4.39
N PRO A 232 14.16 13.63 -5.65
CA PRO A 232 13.39 14.80 -6.08
C PRO A 232 11.90 14.58 -5.79
N ILE A 233 11.23 15.58 -5.21
CA ILE A 233 9.81 15.50 -4.81
C ILE A 233 8.92 14.98 -5.94
N THR A 234 9.22 15.34 -7.19
CA THR A 234 8.48 14.85 -8.36
C THR A 234 8.63 13.35 -8.56
N LEU A 235 9.83 12.79 -8.36
CA LEU A 235 10.08 11.36 -8.45
C LEU A 235 9.47 10.65 -7.25
N SER A 236 9.61 11.21 -6.04
CA SER A 236 8.96 10.69 -4.84
C SER A 236 7.45 10.62 -5.06
N ILE A 237 6.80 11.68 -5.53
CA ILE A 237 5.35 11.69 -5.84
C ILE A 237 4.99 10.66 -6.91
N VAL A 238 5.79 10.50 -7.97
CA VAL A 238 5.52 9.52 -9.02
C VAL A 238 5.64 8.10 -8.50
N ASN A 239 6.70 7.79 -7.75
CA ASN A 239 6.95 6.46 -7.16
C ASN A 239 5.89 6.11 -6.10
N VAL A 240 5.55 7.08 -5.27
CA VAL A 240 4.43 7.06 -4.33
C VAL A 240 3.14 6.78 -5.12
N LEU A 241 2.81 7.52 -6.18
CA LEU A 241 1.63 7.23 -7.01
C LEU A 241 1.70 5.91 -7.79
N SER A 242 2.90 5.39 -8.02
CA SER A 242 3.17 4.12 -8.69
C SER A 242 3.55 3.02 -7.71
N GLU A 243 2.99 3.05 -6.48
CA GLU A 243 3.04 2.06 -5.38
C GLU A 243 2.64 0.62 -5.80
N THR A 244 2.85 0.26 -7.05
CA THR A 244 2.67 -1.04 -7.66
C THR A 244 3.98 -1.64 -8.15
N GLY A 245 5.11 -0.92 -8.05
CA GLY A 245 6.48 -1.45 -8.02
C GLY A 245 6.92 -2.23 -9.26
N GLY A 246 7.97 -1.72 -9.92
CA GLY A 246 8.60 -2.43 -11.04
C GLY A 246 9.10 -3.85 -10.70
N TYR A 247 9.31 -4.17 -9.41
CA TYR A 247 9.87 -5.44 -8.95
C TYR A 247 8.88 -6.62 -8.98
N VAL A 248 7.61 -6.42 -8.58
CA VAL A 248 6.57 -7.47 -8.62
C VAL A 248 6.31 -7.89 -10.07
N TYR A 249 6.39 -6.93 -11.00
CA TYR A 249 6.13 -7.18 -12.42
C TYR A 249 7.34 -7.69 -13.19
N GLY A 250 8.56 -7.29 -12.81
CA GLY A 250 9.80 -7.80 -13.40
C GLY A 250 9.95 -9.30 -13.19
N ASN A 251 9.76 -9.78 -11.95
CA ASN A 251 9.80 -11.20 -11.64
C ASN A 251 8.60 -11.95 -12.22
N PHE A 252 7.38 -11.39 -12.14
CA PHE A 252 6.19 -12.02 -12.72
C PHE A 252 6.32 -12.26 -14.25
N TYR A 253 6.81 -11.26 -14.99
CA TYR A 253 6.97 -11.36 -16.44
C TYR A 253 8.10 -12.32 -16.81
N TYR A 254 9.19 -12.31 -16.05
CA TYR A 254 10.27 -13.28 -16.17
C TYR A 254 9.77 -14.71 -15.91
N ASP A 255 9.08 -14.96 -14.79
CA ASP A 255 8.52 -16.25 -14.41
C ASP A 255 7.44 -16.73 -15.39
N PHE A 256 6.66 -15.81 -15.96
CA PHE A 256 5.68 -16.12 -17.01
C PHE A 256 6.36 -16.57 -18.31
N LEU A 257 7.35 -15.81 -18.79
CA LEU A 257 8.06 -16.11 -20.03
C LEU A 257 8.94 -17.36 -19.90
N MET A 258 9.49 -17.60 -18.72
CA MET A 258 10.32 -18.78 -18.42
C MET A 258 9.48 -20.00 -18.04
N GLY A 259 8.15 -19.87 -17.95
CA GLY A 259 7.22 -20.96 -17.64
C GLY A 259 7.31 -21.46 -16.20
N GLU A 260 7.90 -20.67 -15.30
CA GLU A 260 8.08 -20.99 -13.87
C GLU A 260 6.82 -20.65 -13.04
N MET A 261 5.86 -19.94 -13.62
CA MET A 261 4.58 -19.70 -12.95
C MET A 261 3.78 -20.99 -12.75
N GLY A 262 3.53 -21.31 -11.48
CA GLY A 262 2.62 -22.39 -11.10
C GLY A 262 1.21 -22.17 -11.66
N ILE A 263 0.53 -23.26 -12.03
CA ILE A 263 -0.81 -23.23 -12.62
C ILE A 263 -1.85 -22.53 -11.73
N ASN A 264 -1.65 -22.57 -10.40
CA ASN A 264 -2.50 -21.87 -9.43
C ASN A 264 -2.43 -20.35 -9.58
N THR A 265 -1.24 -19.80 -9.89
CA THR A 265 -1.05 -18.37 -10.14
C THR A 265 -1.78 -17.97 -11.41
N ILE A 266 -1.60 -18.70 -12.51
CA ILE A 266 -2.29 -18.48 -13.78
C ILE A 266 -3.82 -18.54 -13.62
N LEU A 267 -4.31 -19.54 -12.88
CA LEU A 267 -5.74 -19.68 -12.58
C LEU A 267 -6.25 -18.52 -11.72
N GLY A 268 -5.53 -18.13 -10.68
CA GLY A 268 -5.87 -16.98 -9.83
C GLY A 268 -6.02 -15.69 -10.65
N TRP A 269 -5.06 -15.42 -11.55
CA TRP A 269 -5.11 -14.27 -12.45
C TRP A 269 -6.27 -14.33 -13.44
N THR A 270 -6.50 -15.49 -14.05
CA THR A 270 -7.62 -15.69 -14.97
C THR A 270 -8.95 -15.46 -14.26
N LEU A 271 -9.11 -16.01 -13.05
CA LEU A 271 -10.30 -15.81 -12.22
C LEU A 271 -10.48 -14.35 -11.83
N LEU A 272 -9.40 -13.61 -11.55
CA LEU A 272 -9.45 -12.19 -11.23
C LEU A 272 -9.90 -11.34 -12.43
N VAL A 273 -9.36 -11.60 -13.63
CA VAL A 273 -9.83 -10.95 -14.87
C VAL A 273 -11.30 -11.25 -15.12
N VAL A 274 -11.71 -12.51 -15.00
CA VAL A 274 -13.12 -12.91 -15.14
C VAL A 274 -14.00 -12.21 -14.11
N ALA A 275 -13.55 -12.11 -12.85
CA ALA A 275 -14.27 -11.41 -11.79
C ALA A 275 -14.42 -9.91 -12.11
N PHE A 276 -13.38 -9.24 -12.61
CA PHE A 276 -13.47 -7.85 -13.06
C PHE A 276 -14.41 -7.67 -14.24
N LEU A 277 -14.44 -8.62 -15.18
CA LEU A 277 -15.38 -8.59 -16.30
C LEU A 277 -16.83 -8.79 -15.85
N ILE A 278 -17.08 -9.70 -14.91
CA ILE A 278 -18.40 -9.88 -14.31
C ILE A 278 -18.80 -8.62 -13.56
N LEU A 279 -17.91 -8.06 -12.74
CA LEU A 279 -18.17 -6.86 -11.96
C LEU A 279 -18.52 -5.71 -12.88
N SER A 280 -17.68 -5.39 -13.87
CA SER A 280 -17.94 -4.33 -14.84
C SER A 280 -19.26 -4.58 -15.62
N SER A 281 -19.66 -5.83 -15.87
CA SER A 281 -20.93 -6.18 -16.53
C SER A 281 -22.11 -5.83 -15.64
N LEU A 282 -22.00 -6.16 -14.35
CA LEU A 282 -22.97 -5.78 -13.34
C LEU A 282 -23.02 -4.26 -13.18
N MET A 283 -21.88 -3.55 -13.16
CA MET A 283 -21.84 -2.08 -13.09
C MET A 283 -22.59 -1.48 -14.27
N ASN A 284 -22.26 -1.94 -15.48
CA ASN A 284 -22.80 -1.41 -16.73
C ASN A 284 -24.31 -1.67 -16.80
N TYR A 285 -24.76 -2.85 -16.36
CA TYR A 285 -26.18 -3.16 -16.18
C TYR A 285 -26.84 -2.23 -15.16
N PHE A 286 -26.31 -2.10 -13.94
CA PHE A 286 -26.86 -1.24 -12.88
C PHE A 286 -26.93 0.24 -13.30
N LEU A 287 -25.90 0.75 -13.98
CA LEU A 287 -25.83 2.12 -14.49
C LEU A 287 -26.83 2.36 -15.63
N ASN A 288 -27.00 1.38 -16.53
CA ASN A 288 -27.86 1.48 -17.71
C ASN A 288 -29.27 0.91 -17.55
N VAL A 289 -29.68 0.49 -16.36
CA VAL A 289 -31.09 0.24 -16.06
C VAL A 289 -31.75 1.56 -15.63
N PRO A 290 -32.53 2.23 -16.51
CA PRO A 290 -33.57 3.13 -16.09
C PRO A 290 -34.88 2.36 -15.93
N ARG A 291 -35.65 2.80 -14.93
CA ARG A 291 -37.10 2.59 -14.83
C ARG A 291 -37.73 2.73 -16.24
N ARG A 292 -38.24 1.63 -16.81
CA ARG A 292 -39.13 1.55 -18.01
C ARG A 292 -38.55 1.49 -19.44
N PHE A 293 -37.33 1.03 -19.73
CA PHE A 293 -36.92 0.84 -21.14
C PHE A 293 -36.50 -0.59 -21.51
N LYS A 294 -37.12 -1.11 -22.58
CA LYS A 294 -36.66 -2.32 -23.28
C LYS A 294 -35.34 -2.01 -23.97
N LEU A 295 -34.24 -2.63 -23.51
CA LEU A 295 -32.96 -2.66 -24.21
C LEU A 295 -33.17 -3.09 -25.67
N LYS A 296 -32.81 -2.24 -26.64
CA LYS A 296 -32.84 -2.62 -28.05
C LYS A 296 -31.63 -3.51 -28.33
N LYS A 297 -31.75 -4.48 -29.25
CA LYS A 297 -30.63 -5.37 -29.66
C LYS A 297 -29.35 -4.59 -30.02
N ARG A 298 -29.50 -3.39 -30.60
CA ARG A 298 -28.38 -2.51 -30.97
C ARG A 298 -27.61 -1.97 -29.76
N ASP A 299 -28.30 -1.69 -28.65
CA ASP A 299 -27.66 -1.21 -27.43
C ASP A 299 -26.84 -2.34 -26.78
N LEU A 300 -27.38 -3.56 -26.78
CA LEU A 300 -26.67 -4.75 -26.31
C LEU A 300 -25.42 -5.03 -27.16
N ALA A 301 -25.52 -4.91 -28.49
CA ALA A 301 -24.38 -5.09 -29.39
C ALA A 301 -23.29 -4.03 -29.19
N ASN A 302 -23.66 -2.77 -28.96
CA ASN A 302 -22.68 -1.71 -28.69
C ASN A 302 -21.98 -1.91 -27.34
N ILE A 303 -22.73 -2.35 -26.31
CA ILE A 303 -22.15 -2.74 -25.03
C ILE A 303 -21.14 -3.85 -25.28
N LEU A 304 -21.55 -4.98 -25.89
CA LEU A 304 -20.69 -6.12 -26.19
C LEU A 304 -19.45 -5.76 -27.03
N PHE A 305 -19.58 -4.85 -27.98
CA PHE A 305 -18.45 -4.37 -28.77
C PHE A 305 -17.46 -3.58 -27.92
N GLY A 306 -17.95 -2.67 -27.07
CA GLY A 306 -17.14 -1.97 -26.08
C GLY A 306 -16.41 -2.95 -25.16
N TRP A 307 -17.07 -4.02 -24.72
CA TRP A 307 -16.47 -5.11 -23.94
C TRP A 307 -15.30 -5.77 -24.66
N VAL A 308 -15.54 -6.26 -25.87
CA VAL A 308 -14.52 -6.97 -26.66
C VAL A 308 -13.32 -6.06 -26.93
N PHE A 309 -13.58 -4.80 -27.26
CA PHE A 309 -12.53 -3.81 -27.50
C PHE A 309 -11.70 -3.52 -26.25
N LEU A 310 -12.32 -3.39 -25.08
CA LEU A 310 -11.60 -3.14 -23.82
C LEU A 310 -10.83 -4.36 -23.32
N ILE A 311 -11.36 -5.57 -23.50
CA ILE A 311 -10.63 -6.80 -23.23
C ILE A 311 -9.40 -6.89 -24.15
N LEU A 312 -9.57 -6.61 -25.45
CA LEU A 312 -8.48 -6.65 -26.41
C LEU A 312 -7.41 -5.59 -26.14
N ILE A 313 -7.80 -4.33 -25.89
CA ILE A 313 -6.85 -3.27 -25.55
C ILE A 313 -6.17 -3.57 -24.22
N GLY A 314 -6.93 -3.98 -23.21
CA GLY A 314 -6.37 -4.33 -21.92
C GLY A 314 -5.35 -5.48 -22.05
N PHE A 315 -5.69 -6.52 -22.80
CA PHE A 315 -4.79 -7.64 -23.09
C PHE A 315 -3.56 -7.20 -23.91
N LEU A 316 -3.73 -6.32 -24.90
CA LEU A 316 -2.62 -5.76 -25.67
C LEU A 316 -1.70 -4.90 -24.79
N LEU A 317 -2.26 -4.05 -23.93
CA LEU A 317 -1.51 -3.19 -23.03
C LEU A 317 -0.76 -4.00 -21.98
N PHE A 318 -1.39 -5.07 -21.45
CA PHE A 318 -0.75 -6.05 -20.58
C PHE A 318 0.42 -6.77 -21.28
N LEU A 319 0.28 -7.10 -22.56
CA LEU A 319 1.35 -7.74 -23.34
C LEU A 319 2.47 -6.79 -23.77
N LEU A 320 2.18 -5.51 -24.01
CA LEU A 320 3.10 -4.57 -24.66
C LEU A 320 3.80 -3.62 -23.70
N VAL A 321 3.26 -3.40 -22.51
CA VAL A 321 3.82 -2.46 -21.54
C VAL A 321 3.74 -3.13 -20.18
N HIS A 322 4.80 -3.06 -19.37
CA HIS A 322 4.85 -3.61 -18.01
C HIS A 322 3.84 -2.86 -17.11
N PHE A 323 2.55 -3.13 -17.33
CA PHE A 323 1.46 -2.32 -16.85
C PHE A 323 0.92 -2.93 -15.56
N ASP A 324 0.95 -2.09 -14.54
CA ASP A 324 0.31 -2.29 -13.26
C ASP A 324 -1.16 -2.72 -13.42
N LEU A 325 -1.54 -3.77 -12.69
CA LEU A 325 -2.90 -4.29 -12.67
C LEU A 325 -3.89 -3.31 -12.01
N ALA A 326 -3.42 -2.50 -11.06
CA ALA A 326 -4.19 -1.39 -10.55
C ALA A 326 -4.42 -0.39 -11.68
N ILE A 327 -3.42 -0.01 -12.48
CA ILE A 327 -3.62 0.83 -13.67
C ILE A 327 -4.54 0.16 -14.69
N PHE A 328 -4.49 -1.16 -14.89
CA PHE A 328 -5.43 -1.89 -15.74
C PHE A 328 -6.87 -1.81 -15.19
N GLY A 329 -7.06 -2.01 -13.89
CA GLY A 329 -8.34 -1.83 -13.20
C GLY A 329 -8.84 -0.39 -13.32
N HIS A 330 -7.98 0.60 -13.10
CA HIS A 330 -8.26 2.02 -13.30
C HIS A 330 -8.61 2.31 -14.77
N LEU A 331 -7.88 1.76 -15.74
CA LEU A 331 -8.17 1.88 -17.17
C LEU A 331 -9.50 1.23 -17.52
N LEU A 332 -9.84 0.08 -16.93
CA LEU A 332 -11.15 -0.56 -17.12
C LEU A 332 -12.27 0.29 -16.55
N VAL A 333 -12.06 0.91 -15.39
CA VAL A 333 -12.98 1.88 -14.78
C VAL A 333 -13.09 3.14 -15.64
N PHE A 334 -11.98 3.78 -16.00
CA PHE A 334 -11.93 4.98 -16.87
C PHE A 334 -12.52 4.72 -18.24
N SER A 335 -12.28 3.54 -18.81
CA SER A 335 -12.85 3.12 -20.08
C SER A 335 -14.34 2.84 -19.97
N SER A 336 -14.78 2.26 -18.85
CA SER A 336 -16.21 2.09 -18.56
C SER A 336 -16.90 3.44 -18.41
N ILE A 337 -16.25 4.41 -17.75
CA ILE A 337 -16.69 5.81 -17.65
C ILE A 337 -16.72 6.47 -19.03
N ALA A 338 -15.67 6.34 -19.84
CA ALA A 338 -15.58 6.92 -21.19
C ALA A 338 -16.63 6.33 -22.14
N ALA A 339 -16.86 5.01 -22.10
CA ALA A 339 -17.94 4.35 -22.82
C ALA A 339 -19.31 4.86 -22.37
N LEU A 340 -19.48 5.11 -21.06
CA LEU A 340 -20.70 5.75 -20.52
C LEU A 340 -20.91 7.15 -21.09
N LEU A 341 -19.84 7.97 -21.14
CA LEU A 341 -19.86 9.33 -21.67
C LEU A 341 -20.15 9.36 -23.18
N LEU A 342 -19.57 8.45 -23.96
CA LEU A 342 -19.85 8.31 -25.40
C LEU A 342 -21.31 7.86 -25.67
N LEU A 343 -21.87 7.00 -24.80
CA LEU A 343 -23.28 6.62 -24.85
C LEU A 343 -24.23 7.76 -24.45
N MET A 344 -23.75 8.74 -23.70
CA MET A 344 -24.49 9.94 -23.33
C MET A 344 -24.51 10.99 -24.44
N ASP A 345 -23.39 11.17 -25.14
CA ASP A 345 -23.26 12.18 -26.21
C ASP A 345 -24.17 11.88 -27.41
N ARG A 346 -24.31 10.59 -27.76
CA ARG A 346 -25.22 10.13 -28.82
C ARG A 346 -26.72 10.26 -28.50
N ARG A 347 -27.08 10.72 -27.30
CA ARG A 347 -28.47 10.96 -26.88
C ARG A 347 -28.85 12.44 -26.81
N ILE A 348 -28.03 13.34 -27.35
CA ILE A 348 -28.49 14.67 -27.71
C ILE A 348 -29.45 14.49 -28.90
N PRO A 349 -30.77 14.70 -28.76
CA PRO A 349 -31.66 14.59 -29.90
C PRO A 349 -31.25 15.66 -30.92
N GLU A 350 -30.80 15.22 -32.11
CA GLU A 350 -30.43 16.09 -33.24
C GLU A 350 -31.56 17.00 -33.75
N LYS A 351 -32.74 16.99 -33.13
CA LYS A 351 -33.87 17.82 -33.55
C LYS A 351 -34.65 18.31 -32.35
N ILE A 352 -34.29 19.49 -31.85
CA ILE A 352 -35.33 20.46 -31.54
C ILE A 352 -35.57 21.19 -32.87
N PRO A 353 -36.68 20.93 -33.58
CA PRO A 353 -37.09 21.80 -34.68
C PRO A 353 -37.55 23.12 -34.07
N LEU A 354 -36.61 23.97 -33.66
CA LEU A 354 -36.83 25.39 -33.51
C LEU A 354 -36.83 25.96 -34.93
N PHE A 355 -37.93 26.62 -35.31
CA PHE A 355 -38.19 27.23 -36.62
C PHE A 355 -38.65 26.27 -37.73
N ASN A 356 -39.92 25.86 -37.69
CA ASN A 356 -40.71 25.63 -38.91
C ASN A 356 -42.22 25.84 -38.72
N LYS A 357 -42.61 26.80 -37.88
CA LYS A 357 -43.97 27.36 -37.85
C LYS A 357 -43.91 28.83 -37.47
N LEU A 358 -43.50 29.67 -38.41
CA LEU A 358 -43.84 31.09 -38.50
C LEU A 358 -43.35 31.61 -39.87
N THR A 359 -43.98 31.13 -40.94
CA THR A 359 -44.22 31.82 -42.22
C THR A 359 -45.21 30.99 -43.01
#